data_AF-A0A4R9JGZ0-F1
#
_entry.id   AF-A0A4R9JGZ0-F1
#
_cell.length_a   1.000
_cell.length_b   1.000
_cell.length_c   1.000
_cell.angle_alpha   90.00
_cell.angle_beta   90.00
_cell.angle_gamma   90.00
#
_symmetry.space_group_name_H-M   'P 1'
#
loop_
_entity.id
_entity.type
_entity.pdbx_description
1 polymer ?
#
loop_
_entity_poly.entity_id
_entity_poly.type
_entity_poly.pdbx_seq_one_letter_code
_entity_poly.pdbx_strand_id
1 'polypeptide(L)'
;MIFCRFCGTKEIQFRKSGKFGCANCVQVFEYPKPNEKRKIPEIQIQTLEKFIKENLGSFTLISLRTRITRNLKSSLFPFYDPLIDKSKQLLVDTGMDLYQYPNEFEKNLGSQEIQEPRMGIYLGSEDHIRWETILPRWEKEGRESAKIPRGKVSLFRFLFQKKYWATLPELGFISSCPTNLGKGRRDSILLGLTPGIVSEFFSILQTLVKFGIEFAPSTDHRFRNIGKDRVLVVKISWKNIRVVQKRQFYKILSLLGSY
;
A
#
# COMPACT_ATOMS: atom_id res chain seq x y z
N MET A 1 21.80 26.11 -7.48
CA MET A 1 20.55 25.60 -6.88
C MET A 1 20.14 24.34 -7.62
N ILE A 2 19.95 23.21 -6.93
CA ILE A 2 19.52 21.96 -7.58
C ILE A 2 18.00 22.03 -7.82
N PHE A 3 17.57 21.81 -9.06
CA PHE A 3 16.17 21.74 -9.45
C PHE A 3 15.99 20.83 -10.66
N CYS A 4 14.80 20.27 -10.81
CA CYS A 4 14.45 19.47 -11.97
C CYS A 4 14.12 20.39 -13.15
N ARG A 5 14.90 20.30 -14.23
CA ARG A 5 14.70 21.13 -15.44
C ARG A 5 13.37 20.89 -16.16
N PHE A 6 12.72 19.75 -15.91
CA PHE A 6 11.48 19.37 -16.58
C PHE A 6 10.21 19.88 -15.88
N CYS A 7 10.17 19.81 -14.54
CA CYS A 7 8.99 20.22 -13.77
C CYS A 7 9.22 21.45 -12.89
N GLY A 8 10.43 22.00 -12.87
CA GLY A 8 10.78 23.17 -12.05
C GLY A 8 10.86 22.91 -10.54
N THR A 9 10.59 21.69 -10.06
CA THR A 9 10.72 21.36 -8.63
C THR A 9 12.13 21.65 -8.16
N LYS A 10 12.26 22.43 -7.08
CA LYS A 10 13.53 22.72 -6.41
C LYS A 10 13.83 21.66 -5.36
N GLU A 11 15.10 21.41 -5.09
CA GLU A 11 15.51 20.46 -4.05
C GLU A 11 14.91 20.82 -2.68
N ILE A 12 14.84 22.10 -2.32
CA ILE A 12 14.20 22.54 -1.07
C ILE A 12 12.71 22.19 -1.01
N GLN A 13 12.00 22.22 -2.14
CA GLN A 13 10.60 21.80 -2.20
C GLN A 13 10.50 20.29 -2.04
N PHE A 14 11.39 19.54 -2.70
CA PHE A 14 11.46 18.09 -2.55
C PHE A 14 11.78 17.66 -1.11
N ARG A 15 12.77 18.27 -0.45
CA ARG A 15 13.12 17.98 0.95
C ARG A 15 11.96 18.26 1.92
N LYS A 16 11.15 19.28 1.64
CA LYS A 16 9.97 19.62 2.45
C LYS A 16 8.79 18.69 2.19
N SER A 17 8.51 18.34 0.93
CA SER A 17 7.32 17.57 0.56
C SER A 17 7.55 16.06 0.56
N GLY A 18 8.79 15.62 0.33
CA GLY A 18 9.14 14.23 0.02
C GLY A 18 8.56 13.74 -1.31
N LYS A 19 8.15 14.64 -2.21
CA LYS A 19 7.42 14.30 -3.45
C LYS A 19 8.14 14.80 -4.71
N PHE A 20 8.25 13.91 -5.69
CA PHE A 20 8.68 14.24 -7.04
C PHE A 20 7.58 14.99 -7.80
N GLY A 21 8.00 15.94 -8.64
CA GLY A 21 7.12 16.66 -9.56
C GLY A 21 6.94 16.01 -10.93
N CYS A 22 7.89 15.18 -11.35
CA CYS A 22 7.79 14.38 -12.56
C CYS A 22 8.75 13.19 -12.50
N ALA A 23 8.75 12.36 -13.56
CA ALA A 23 9.62 11.20 -13.64
C ALA A 23 11.13 11.54 -13.59
N ASN A 24 11.53 12.72 -14.06
CA ASN A 24 12.94 13.12 -14.14
C ASN A 24 13.52 13.56 -12.78
N CYS A 25 12.67 13.84 -11.78
CA CYS A 25 13.16 14.21 -10.44
C CYS A 25 14.05 13.14 -9.81
N VAL A 26 13.83 11.87 -10.15
CA VAL A 26 14.57 10.71 -9.63
C VAL A 26 16.05 10.66 -10.06
N GLN A 27 16.43 11.46 -11.06
CA GLN A 27 17.82 11.60 -11.51
C GLN A 27 18.49 12.86 -10.94
N VAL A 28 17.72 13.74 -10.30
CA VAL A 28 18.17 15.06 -9.86
C VAL A 28 18.30 15.13 -8.34
N PHE A 29 17.37 14.54 -7.60
CA PHE A 29 17.36 14.60 -6.14
C PHE A 29 17.92 13.33 -5.51
N GLU A 30 18.55 13.48 -4.36
CA GLU A 30 18.89 12.36 -3.49
C GLU A 30 17.65 11.88 -2.75
N TYR A 31 17.44 10.57 -2.70
CA TYR A 31 16.37 9.93 -1.94
C TYR A 31 16.79 8.53 -1.53
N PRO A 32 16.17 7.96 -0.49
CA PRO A 32 16.34 6.56 -0.16
C PRO A 32 15.81 5.72 -1.32
N LYS A 33 16.72 5.13 -2.10
CA LYS A 33 16.34 4.19 -3.16
C LYS A 33 15.54 3.04 -2.53
N PRO A 34 14.47 2.56 -3.18
CA PRO A 34 13.70 1.43 -2.67
C PRO A 34 14.64 0.30 -2.30
N ASN A 35 14.57 -0.14 -1.03
CA ASN A 35 15.53 -1.06 -0.45
C ASN A 35 15.70 -2.26 -1.38
N GLU A 36 16.94 -2.47 -1.82
CA GLU A 36 17.32 -3.65 -2.58
C GLU A 36 16.81 -4.89 -1.87
N LYS A 37 16.20 -5.81 -2.64
CA LYS A 37 16.21 -7.29 -2.62
C LYS A 37 16.70 -8.07 -1.36
N ARG A 38 16.75 -7.49 -0.16
CA ARG A 38 17.28 -8.07 1.07
C ARG A 38 16.29 -9.12 1.55
N LYS A 39 16.76 -10.37 1.56
CA LYS A 39 16.01 -11.47 2.16
C LYS A 39 15.99 -11.25 3.67
N ILE A 40 14.84 -11.45 4.30
CA ILE A 40 14.75 -11.45 5.76
C ILE A 40 15.46 -12.73 6.24
N PRO A 41 16.46 -12.64 7.13
CA PRO A 41 17.08 -13.77 7.80
C PRO A 41 16.04 -14.72 8.40
N GLU A 42 16.28 -16.02 8.26
CA GLU A 42 15.38 -17.06 8.76
C GLU A 42 15.13 -16.94 10.27
N ILE A 43 16.16 -16.54 11.02
CA ILE A 43 16.06 -16.35 12.47
C ILE A 43 15.01 -15.28 12.84
N GLN A 44 14.96 -14.17 12.09
CA GLN A 44 13.99 -13.10 12.36
C GLN A 44 12.56 -13.52 11.99
N ILE A 45 12.42 -14.35 10.95
CA ILE A 45 11.15 -14.98 10.58
C ILE A 45 10.69 -15.92 11.70
N GLN A 46 11.57 -16.80 12.17
CA GLN A 46 11.27 -17.76 13.23
C GLN A 46 10.94 -17.07 14.57
N THR A 47 11.66 -16.00 14.93
CA THR A 47 11.34 -15.19 16.11
C THR A 47 9.93 -14.63 16.02
N LEU A 48 9.57 -14.03 14.88
CA LEU A 48 8.23 -13.49 14.67
C LEU A 48 7.15 -14.60 14.70
N GLU A 49 7.40 -15.73 14.04
CA GLU A 49 6.49 -16.89 14.04
C GLU A 49 6.24 -17.43 15.44
N LYS A 50 7.31 -17.63 16.23
CA LYS A 50 7.23 -18.12 17.60
C LYS A 50 6.39 -17.16 18.45
N PHE A 51 6.71 -15.87 18.40
CA PHE A 51 6.00 -14.85 19.15
C PHE A 51 4.49 -14.82 18.82
N ILE A 52 4.13 -14.89 17.53
CA ILE A 52 2.72 -14.89 17.12
C ILE A 52 2.01 -16.16 17.59
N LYS A 53 2.65 -17.33 17.50
CA LYS A 53 2.06 -18.62 17.95
C LYS A 53 1.79 -18.62 19.46
N GLU A 54 2.72 -18.09 20.25
CA GLU A 54 2.59 -18.00 21.71
C GLU A 54 1.51 -17.00 22.15
N ASN A 55 1.21 -16.01 21.30
CA ASN A 55 0.33 -14.89 21.63
C ASN A 55 -0.92 -14.80 20.73
N LEU A 56 -1.38 -15.89 20.11
CA LEU A 56 -2.48 -15.88 19.13
C LEU A 56 -3.74 -15.14 19.61
N GLY A 57 -4.13 -15.33 20.88
CA GLY A 57 -5.30 -14.68 21.48
C GLY A 57 -5.18 -13.16 21.68
N SER A 58 -3.97 -12.61 21.53
CA SER A 58 -3.67 -11.18 21.70
C SER A 58 -3.69 -10.39 20.38
N PHE A 59 -3.94 -11.06 19.24
CA PHE A 59 -4.03 -10.43 17.93
C PHE A 59 -5.43 -10.52 17.34
N THR A 60 -5.91 -9.38 16.84
CA THR A 60 -7.15 -9.32 16.05
C THR A 60 -6.85 -8.79 14.66
N LEU A 61 -7.00 -9.61 13.62
CA LEU A 61 -6.97 -9.10 12.25
C LEU A 61 -8.19 -8.20 12.02
N ILE A 62 -7.96 -6.97 11.58
CA ILE A 62 -9.04 -6.02 11.25
C ILE A 62 -9.25 -5.98 9.73
N SER A 63 -8.17 -5.77 8.96
CA SER A 63 -8.26 -5.75 7.50
C SER A 63 -6.92 -5.97 6.81
N LEU A 64 -7.00 -6.39 5.55
CA LEU A 64 -5.91 -6.44 4.60
C LEU A 64 -6.15 -5.40 3.53
N ARG A 65 -5.12 -4.68 3.11
CA ARG A 65 -5.24 -3.65 2.08
C ARG A 65 -4.09 -3.77 1.09
N THR A 66 -4.39 -3.79 -0.20
CA THR A 66 -3.40 -3.66 -1.28
C THR A 66 -3.63 -2.34 -2.00
N ARG A 67 -2.56 -1.62 -2.28
CA ARG A 67 -2.55 -0.40 -3.10
C ARG A 67 -1.56 -0.50 -4.24
N ILE A 68 -1.91 0.06 -5.39
CA ILE A 68 -1.01 0.26 -6.52
C ILE A 68 -1.14 1.69 -7.01
N THR A 69 -0.03 2.42 -7.08
CA THR A 69 0.03 3.82 -7.54
C THR A 69 0.64 3.95 -8.93
N ARG A 70 0.10 4.85 -9.76
CA ARG A 70 0.59 5.13 -11.11
C ARG A 70 0.49 6.60 -11.44
N ASN A 71 1.53 7.10 -12.11
CA ASN A 71 1.50 8.39 -12.80
C ASN A 71 1.52 8.19 -14.31
N LEU A 72 0.79 9.05 -15.02
CA LEU A 72 0.75 9.08 -16.48
C LEU A 72 2.15 9.35 -17.05
N LYS A 73 2.44 8.71 -18.19
CA LYS A 73 3.67 8.94 -18.94
C LYS A 73 3.77 10.40 -19.40
N SER A 74 4.99 10.94 -19.42
CA SER A 74 5.31 12.29 -19.94
C SER A 74 4.42 13.40 -19.36
N SER A 75 4.07 13.30 -18.08
CA SER A 75 3.19 14.26 -17.40
C SER A 75 3.85 14.76 -16.12
N LEU A 76 3.47 15.96 -15.68
CA LEU A 76 3.72 16.41 -14.30
C LEU A 76 2.88 15.55 -13.35
N PHE A 77 3.34 15.36 -12.12
CA PHE A 77 2.63 14.57 -11.12
C PHE A 77 1.59 15.41 -10.37
N PRO A 78 0.61 14.80 -9.67
CA PRO A 78 -0.54 15.51 -9.08
C PRO A 78 -0.25 16.64 -8.10
N PHE A 79 0.97 16.71 -7.56
CA PHE A 79 1.38 17.89 -6.80
C PHE A 79 1.33 19.18 -7.65
N TYR A 80 1.54 19.07 -8.96
CA TYR A 80 1.45 20.17 -9.93
C TYR A 80 0.20 20.07 -10.79
N ASP A 81 -0.12 18.87 -11.28
CA ASP A 81 -1.24 18.68 -12.19
C ASP A 81 -1.93 17.32 -11.92
N PRO A 82 -3.14 17.33 -11.35
CA PRO A 82 -3.83 16.10 -10.98
C PRO A 82 -4.38 15.31 -12.18
N LEU A 83 -4.49 15.93 -13.37
CA LEU A 83 -4.94 15.31 -14.63
C LEU A 83 -6.13 14.36 -14.47
N ILE A 84 -7.14 14.78 -13.70
CA ILE A 84 -8.29 13.92 -13.34
C ILE A 84 -9.03 13.49 -14.60
N ASP A 85 -9.39 14.41 -15.49
CA ASP A 85 -10.20 14.07 -16.67
C ASP A 85 -9.42 13.24 -17.69
N LYS A 86 -8.12 13.50 -17.86
CA LYS A 86 -7.24 12.63 -18.67
C LYS A 86 -7.13 11.23 -18.08
N SER A 87 -7.09 11.11 -16.76
CA SER A 87 -7.07 9.81 -16.07
C SER A 87 -8.41 9.09 -16.22
N LYS A 88 -9.54 9.79 -16.10
CA LYS A 88 -10.88 9.24 -16.38
C LYS A 88 -10.99 8.74 -17.82
N GLN A 89 -10.58 9.56 -18.79
CA GLN A 89 -10.61 9.19 -20.20
C GLN A 89 -9.78 7.93 -20.45
N LEU A 90 -8.57 7.84 -19.87
CA LEU A 90 -7.75 6.63 -19.97
C LEU A 90 -8.47 5.39 -19.40
N LEU A 91 -9.20 5.53 -18.29
CA LEU A 91 -9.99 4.42 -17.75
C LEU A 91 -11.09 4.00 -18.72
N VAL A 92 -11.83 4.94 -19.31
CA VAL A 92 -12.85 4.66 -20.34
C VAL A 92 -12.24 3.97 -21.56
N ASP A 93 -11.15 4.53 -22.11
CA ASP A 93 -10.47 3.99 -23.29
C ASP A 93 -9.91 2.57 -23.09
N THR A 94 -9.70 2.17 -21.83
CA THR A 94 -9.17 0.86 -21.47
C THR A 94 -10.22 -0.08 -20.86
N GLY A 95 -11.49 0.35 -20.78
CA GLY A 95 -12.58 -0.42 -20.17
C GLY A 95 -12.40 -0.66 -18.66
N MET A 96 -11.79 0.29 -17.96
CA MET A 96 -11.49 0.26 -16.52
C MET A 96 -12.30 1.28 -15.70
N ASP A 97 -13.17 2.04 -16.35
CA ASP A 97 -14.02 3.09 -15.77
C ASP A 97 -14.95 2.54 -14.67
N LEU A 98 -15.47 1.32 -14.85
CA LEU A 98 -16.23 0.56 -13.84
C LEU A 98 -15.50 0.32 -12.51
N TYR A 99 -14.17 0.47 -12.45
CA TYR A 99 -13.41 0.38 -11.20
C TYR A 99 -13.20 1.74 -10.51
N GLN A 100 -13.62 2.86 -11.11
CA GLN A 100 -13.48 4.16 -10.48
C GLN A 100 -14.40 4.26 -9.27
N TYR A 101 -13.88 4.72 -8.12
CA TYR A 101 -14.75 5.02 -6.99
C TYR A 101 -15.68 6.20 -7.32
N PRO A 102 -16.98 6.11 -7.01
CA PRO A 102 -17.86 7.26 -7.09
C PRO A 102 -17.39 8.34 -6.09
N ASN A 103 -17.45 9.61 -6.50
CA ASN A 103 -17.01 10.76 -5.70
C ASN A 103 -17.66 10.83 -4.29
N GLU A 104 -18.79 10.16 -4.08
CA GLU A 104 -19.54 10.16 -2.81
C GLU A 104 -18.97 9.21 -1.75
N PHE A 105 -18.12 8.24 -2.13
CA PHE A 105 -17.57 7.25 -1.18
C PHE A 105 -16.47 7.80 -0.27
N GLU A 106 -15.87 8.94 -0.60
CA GLU A 106 -14.87 9.59 0.27
C GLU A 106 -15.49 10.15 1.55
N LYS A 107 -16.79 10.49 1.55
CA LYS A 107 -17.47 11.10 2.72
C LYS A 107 -17.77 10.11 3.85
N ASN A 108 -17.83 8.81 3.56
CA ASN A 108 -18.19 7.77 4.54
C ASN A 108 -16.98 6.95 5.07
N LEU A 109 -15.75 7.46 4.91
CA LEU A 109 -14.55 6.80 5.44
C LEU A 109 -14.47 6.81 6.98
N GLY A 110 -15.27 7.66 7.64
CA GLY A 110 -15.38 7.71 9.08
C GLY A 110 -16.52 6.81 9.59
N SER A 111 -16.19 5.86 10.46
CA SER A 111 -17.06 5.23 11.47
C SER A 111 -17.83 3.92 11.17
N GLN A 112 -18.04 3.48 9.93
CA GLN A 112 -18.68 2.16 9.71
C GLN A 112 -17.64 1.03 9.56
N GLU A 113 -17.86 -0.07 10.28
CA GLU A 113 -17.10 -1.30 10.09
C GLU A 113 -17.17 -1.72 8.62
N ILE A 114 -16.01 -1.86 7.98
CA ILE A 114 -15.94 -2.40 6.64
C ILE A 114 -16.33 -3.86 6.77
N GLN A 115 -17.58 -4.21 6.45
CA GLN A 115 -18.06 -5.59 6.48
C GLN A 115 -17.80 -6.30 5.14
N GLU A 116 -17.77 -5.54 4.04
CA GLU A 116 -17.59 -6.06 2.69
C GLU A 116 -16.22 -5.74 2.07
N PRO A 117 -15.64 -6.66 1.27
CA PRO A 117 -14.51 -6.37 0.39
C PRO A 117 -14.76 -5.14 -0.47
N ARG A 118 -13.83 -4.17 -0.43
CA ARG A 118 -13.86 -2.97 -1.29
C ARG A 118 -12.74 -3.01 -2.32
N MET A 119 -13.03 -2.50 -3.51
CA MET A 119 -12.04 -2.35 -4.58
C MET A 119 -12.38 -1.14 -5.43
N GLY A 120 -11.38 -0.35 -5.80
CA GLY A 120 -11.57 0.73 -6.78
C GLY A 120 -10.34 1.59 -7.02
N ILE A 121 -10.51 2.59 -7.86
CA ILE A 121 -9.49 3.52 -8.34
C ILE A 121 -9.84 4.94 -7.88
N TYR A 122 -8.87 5.58 -7.22
CA TYR A 122 -8.86 7.00 -6.90
C TYR A 122 -8.05 7.77 -7.94
N LEU A 123 -8.49 8.99 -8.25
CA LEU A 123 -7.86 9.85 -9.24
C LEU A 123 -7.30 11.12 -8.61
N GLY A 124 -6.17 11.62 -9.15
CA GLY A 124 -5.66 12.96 -8.85
C GLY A 124 -5.22 13.21 -7.40
N SER A 125 -4.95 12.15 -6.62
CA SER A 125 -4.54 12.27 -5.23
C SER A 125 -3.03 12.55 -5.10
N GLU A 126 -2.26 11.62 -4.55
CA GLU A 126 -0.79 11.70 -4.53
C GLU A 126 -0.18 11.30 -5.89
N ASP A 127 -0.81 10.36 -6.56
CA ASP A 127 -0.47 9.86 -7.89
C ASP A 127 -1.75 9.93 -8.75
N HIS A 128 -1.60 10.05 -10.07
CA HIS A 128 -2.72 10.25 -10.99
C HIS A 128 -3.79 9.17 -10.82
N ILE A 129 -3.35 7.91 -10.67
CA ILE A 129 -4.21 6.76 -10.43
C ILE A 129 -3.68 6.00 -9.21
N ARG A 130 -4.59 5.69 -8.29
CA ARG A 130 -4.34 4.79 -7.17
C ARG A 130 -5.42 3.73 -7.13
N TRP A 131 -5.06 2.51 -7.49
CA TRP A 131 -5.92 1.36 -7.27
C TRP A 131 -5.77 0.85 -5.84
N GLU A 132 -6.88 0.42 -5.26
CA GLU A 132 -6.95 -0.12 -3.91
C GLU A 132 -7.91 -1.30 -3.83
N THR A 133 -7.57 -2.25 -2.98
CA THR A 133 -8.54 -3.20 -2.43
C THR A 133 -8.35 -3.33 -0.93
N ILE A 134 -9.47 -3.37 -0.21
CA ILE A 134 -9.53 -3.61 1.24
C ILE A 134 -10.38 -4.87 1.44
N LEU A 135 -9.80 -5.86 2.12
CA LEU A 135 -10.48 -7.06 2.56
C LEU A 135 -10.64 -6.96 4.07
N PRO A 136 -11.85 -6.80 4.60
CA PRO A 136 -12.07 -6.89 6.04
C PRO A 136 -11.87 -8.32 6.55
N ARG A 137 -11.85 -8.49 7.87
CA ARG A 137 -11.83 -9.82 8.51
C ARG A 137 -13.04 -10.62 8.03
N TRP A 138 -12.79 -11.73 7.33
CA TRP A 138 -13.81 -12.71 6.96
C TRP A 138 -13.89 -13.74 8.09
N GLU A 139 -15.03 -13.83 8.78
CA GLU A 139 -15.29 -14.97 9.66
C GLU A 139 -15.47 -16.22 8.78
N LYS A 140 -14.91 -17.35 9.21
CA LYS A 140 -14.79 -18.58 8.41
C LYS A 140 -16.15 -19.20 8.00
N GLU A 141 -17.26 -18.62 8.42
CA GLU A 141 -18.61 -19.09 8.10
C GLU A 141 -19.00 -18.56 6.72
N GLY A 142 -18.98 -19.45 5.72
CA GLY A 142 -19.31 -19.12 4.35
C GLY A 142 -18.07 -19.02 3.45
N ARG A 143 -17.51 -20.18 3.09
CA ARG A 143 -16.66 -20.32 1.88
C ARG A 143 -17.50 -20.22 0.60
N GLU A 144 -18.44 -19.29 0.52
CA GLU A 144 -18.89 -18.85 -0.78
C GLU A 144 -17.82 -17.91 -1.28
N SER A 145 -16.91 -18.48 -2.07
CA SER A 145 -15.90 -17.77 -2.83
C SER A 145 -16.52 -16.48 -3.36
N ALA A 146 -16.20 -15.34 -2.72
CA ALA A 146 -16.50 -14.03 -3.27
C ALA A 146 -15.89 -14.06 -4.66
N LYS A 147 -16.74 -14.27 -5.68
CA LYS A 147 -16.33 -14.46 -7.05
C LYS A 147 -15.59 -13.19 -7.39
N ILE A 148 -14.28 -13.29 -7.41
CA ILE A 148 -13.41 -12.26 -7.96
C ILE A 148 -14.06 -11.88 -9.29
N PRO A 149 -14.54 -10.63 -9.45
CA PRO A 149 -15.18 -10.24 -10.69
C PRO A 149 -14.22 -10.60 -11.84
N ARG A 150 -14.75 -11.20 -12.90
CA ARG A 150 -13.97 -11.79 -14.02
C ARG A 150 -13.10 -10.78 -14.79
N GLY A 151 -12.80 -9.60 -14.25
CA GLY A 151 -11.92 -8.56 -14.77
C GLY A 151 -10.67 -8.22 -13.93
N LYS A 152 -10.35 -8.93 -12.82
CA LYS A 152 -9.10 -8.63 -12.08
C LYS A 152 -7.83 -8.80 -12.93
N VAL A 153 -7.82 -9.77 -13.86
CA VAL A 153 -6.67 -10.00 -14.76
C VAL A 153 -6.48 -8.82 -15.71
N SER A 154 -7.56 -8.28 -16.28
CA SER A 154 -7.48 -7.12 -17.19
C SER A 154 -7.04 -5.86 -16.44
N LEU A 155 -7.51 -5.66 -15.21
CA LEU A 155 -7.09 -4.54 -14.36
C LEU A 155 -5.59 -4.59 -14.01
N PHE A 156 -5.09 -5.73 -13.55
CA PHE A 156 -3.65 -5.86 -13.29
C PHE A 156 -2.84 -5.71 -14.58
N ARG A 157 -3.31 -6.25 -15.71
CA ARG A 157 -2.65 -6.05 -17.01
C ARG A 157 -2.54 -4.57 -17.34
N PHE A 158 -3.63 -3.80 -17.20
CA PHE A 158 -3.64 -2.35 -17.36
C PHE A 158 -2.64 -1.65 -16.44
N LEU A 159 -2.70 -1.92 -15.13
CA LEU A 159 -1.82 -1.32 -14.13
C LEU A 159 -0.34 -1.67 -14.34
N PHE A 160 -0.01 -2.76 -15.02
CA PHE A 160 1.38 -3.15 -15.31
C PHE A 160 1.81 -2.88 -16.75
N GLN A 161 0.97 -2.27 -17.58
CA GLN A 161 1.28 -1.95 -18.97
C GLN A 161 2.06 -0.64 -19.08
N LYS A 162 3.39 -0.73 -19.21
CA LYS A 162 4.33 0.41 -19.19
C LYS A 162 3.99 1.57 -20.13
N LYS A 163 3.29 1.33 -21.25
CA LYS A 163 3.01 2.36 -22.27
C LYS A 163 2.21 3.56 -21.73
N TYR A 164 1.38 3.35 -20.71
CA TYR A 164 0.54 4.39 -20.11
C TYR A 164 1.23 5.17 -18.99
N TRP A 165 2.28 4.59 -18.41
CA TRP A 165 2.79 5.00 -17.11
C TRP A 165 4.18 5.62 -17.21
N ALA A 166 4.49 6.53 -16.28
CA ALA A 166 5.84 6.99 -16.07
C ALA A 166 6.71 5.81 -15.61
N THR A 167 7.74 5.47 -16.38
CA THR A 167 8.66 4.38 -16.07
C THR A 167 10.10 4.73 -16.41
N LEU A 168 11.05 4.19 -15.66
CA LEU A 168 12.47 4.16 -16.02
C LEU A 168 12.99 2.73 -16.00
N PRO A 169 13.93 2.35 -16.90
CA PRO A 169 14.43 0.98 -16.99
C PRO A 169 14.91 0.38 -15.66
N GLU A 170 15.70 1.14 -14.90
CA GLU A 170 16.31 0.66 -13.65
C GLU A 170 15.36 0.69 -12.45
N LEU A 171 14.37 1.60 -12.47
CA LEU A 171 13.49 1.86 -11.32
C LEU A 171 12.08 1.30 -11.49
N GLY A 172 11.67 0.87 -12.68
CA GLY A 172 10.30 0.46 -12.94
C GLY A 172 9.34 1.64 -13.01
N PHE A 173 8.16 1.53 -12.39
CA PHE A 173 7.16 2.61 -12.36
C PHE A 173 7.60 3.73 -11.43
N ILE A 174 7.39 4.96 -11.88
CA ILE A 174 7.72 6.17 -11.15
C ILE A 174 6.45 6.73 -10.52
N SER A 175 6.50 6.93 -9.21
CA SER A 175 5.44 7.50 -8.38
C SER A 175 5.91 8.82 -7.77
N SER A 176 4.99 9.60 -7.23
CA SER A 176 5.30 10.89 -6.61
C SER A 176 6.14 10.73 -5.34
N CYS A 177 5.81 9.76 -4.48
CA CYS A 177 6.65 9.44 -3.33
C CYS A 177 7.77 8.45 -3.71
N PRO A 178 9.04 8.72 -3.33
CA PRO A 178 10.18 7.82 -3.58
C PRO A 178 9.94 6.39 -3.08
N THR A 179 9.18 6.24 -2.00
CA THR A 179 8.93 4.93 -1.40
C THR A 179 7.95 4.05 -2.22
N ASN A 180 7.26 4.63 -3.20
CA ASN A 180 6.36 3.93 -4.14
C ASN A 180 7.02 3.67 -5.51
N LEU A 181 8.30 4.03 -5.72
CA LEU A 181 9.03 3.64 -6.94
C LEU A 181 9.07 2.11 -7.09
N GLY A 182 9.29 1.58 -8.30
CA GLY A 182 9.33 0.14 -8.52
C GLY A 182 8.00 -0.39 -9.04
N LYS A 183 7.33 -1.23 -8.25
CA LYS A 183 6.02 -1.77 -8.62
C LYS A 183 4.87 -0.83 -8.24
N GLY A 184 5.13 0.21 -7.44
CA GLY A 184 4.10 1.05 -6.85
C GLY A 184 3.15 0.29 -5.93
N ARG A 185 3.50 -0.95 -5.57
CA ARG A 185 2.64 -1.84 -4.80
C ARG A 185 2.96 -1.71 -3.32
N ARG A 186 1.92 -1.46 -2.53
CA ARG A 186 1.97 -1.48 -1.08
C ARG A 186 0.89 -2.37 -0.54
N ASP A 187 1.31 -3.40 0.17
CA ASP A 187 0.40 -4.27 0.91
C ASP A 187 0.44 -3.87 2.37
N SER A 188 -0.69 -3.91 3.07
CA SER A 188 -0.76 -3.53 4.48
C SER A 188 -1.78 -4.37 5.21
N ILE A 189 -1.55 -4.55 6.50
CA ILE A 189 -2.41 -5.28 7.42
C ILE A 189 -2.70 -4.35 8.59
N LEU A 190 -3.95 -4.33 9.01
CA LEU A 190 -4.40 -3.64 10.20
C LEU A 190 -4.67 -4.68 11.29
N LEU A 191 -3.92 -4.62 12.39
CA LEU A 191 -4.00 -5.54 13.52
C LEU A 191 -4.39 -4.80 14.79
N GLY A 192 -5.34 -5.33 15.54
CA GLY A 192 -5.56 -4.99 16.95
C GLY A 192 -4.63 -5.82 17.83
N LEU A 193 -3.99 -5.18 18.80
CA LEU A 193 -3.09 -5.80 19.78
C LEU A 193 -3.58 -5.54 21.19
N THR A 194 -3.60 -6.56 22.04
CA THR A 194 -3.80 -6.36 23.49
C THR A 194 -2.57 -5.65 24.09
N PRO A 195 -2.75 -4.80 25.13
CA PRO A 195 -1.66 -3.98 25.65
C PRO A 195 -0.42 -4.77 26.10
N GLY A 196 -0.59 -5.99 26.63
CA GLY A 196 0.48 -6.80 27.21
C GLY A 196 1.58 -7.22 26.24
N ILE A 197 1.29 -7.29 24.93
CA ILE A 197 2.23 -7.79 23.91
C ILE A 197 2.86 -6.68 23.06
N VAL A 198 2.40 -5.43 23.20
CA VAL A 198 2.74 -4.34 22.26
C VAL A 198 4.24 -4.07 22.22
N SER A 199 4.87 -3.95 23.39
CA SER A 199 6.29 -3.57 23.48
C SER A 199 7.20 -4.60 22.82
N GLU A 200 7.01 -5.89 23.14
CA GLU A 200 7.79 -6.98 22.58
C GLU A 200 7.54 -7.13 21.07
N PHE A 201 6.27 -7.05 20.64
CA PHE A 201 5.93 -7.11 19.22
C PHE A 201 6.62 -5.99 18.42
N PHE A 202 6.64 -4.77 18.96
CA PHE A 202 7.27 -3.62 18.29
C PHE A 202 8.79 -3.78 18.24
N SER A 203 9.40 -4.33 19.29
CA SER A 203 10.83 -4.68 19.29
C SER A 203 11.17 -5.65 18.15
N ILE A 204 10.37 -6.72 17.99
CA ILE A 204 10.54 -7.69 16.89
C ILE A 204 10.38 -7.00 15.53
N LEU A 205 9.31 -6.22 15.33
CA LEU A 205 9.07 -5.51 14.06
C LEU A 205 10.15 -4.49 13.73
N GLN A 206 10.77 -3.85 14.74
CA GLN A 206 11.86 -2.91 14.53
C GLN A 206 13.05 -3.57 13.85
N THR A 207 13.32 -4.85 14.15
CA THR A 207 14.38 -5.62 13.49
C THR A 207 14.11 -5.87 12.00
N LEU A 208 12.84 -5.71 11.58
CA LEU A 208 12.37 -5.97 10.23
C LEU A 208 12.28 -4.72 9.34
N VAL A 209 12.44 -3.51 9.90
CA VAL A 209 12.27 -2.23 9.16
C VAL A 209 13.20 -2.13 7.96
N LYS A 210 14.45 -2.61 8.13
CA LYS A 210 15.47 -2.63 7.08
C LYS A 210 15.15 -3.53 5.87
N PHE A 211 14.05 -4.28 5.90
CA PHE A 211 13.56 -5.13 4.80
C PHE A 211 12.32 -4.55 4.11
N GLY A 212 12.01 -3.27 4.33
CA GLY A 212 10.88 -2.60 3.69
C GLY A 212 9.54 -2.84 4.40
N ILE A 213 9.61 -3.28 5.66
CA ILE A 213 8.47 -3.37 6.57
C ILE A 213 8.35 -2.04 7.31
N GLU A 214 7.18 -1.43 7.29
CA GLU A 214 6.88 -0.24 8.05
C GLU A 214 5.72 -0.55 8.98
N PHE A 215 5.80 -0.08 10.23
CA PHE A 215 4.70 -0.22 11.17
C PHE A 215 4.50 1.10 11.91
N ALA A 216 3.24 1.40 12.21
CA ALA A 216 2.87 2.55 13.01
C ALA A 216 1.52 2.28 13.68
N PRO A 217 1.26 2.89 14.85
CA PRO A 217 -0.10 3.02 15.35
C PRO A 217 -1.00 3.60 14.25
N SER A 218 -2.19 3.04 14.09
CA SER A 218 -3.15 3.56 13.13
C SER A 218 -3.51 4.98 13.52
N THR A 219 -3.28 5.95 12.63
CA THR A 219 -3.65 7.36 12.86
C THR A 219 -5.13 7.52 13.12
N ASP A 220 -5.93 6.72 12.42
CA ASP A 220 -7.38 6.87 12.38
C ASP A 220 -8.06 6.06 13.50
N HIS A 221 -7.36 5.06 14.05
CA HIS A 221 -7.93 4.05 14.95
C HIS A 221 -7.01 3.70 16.12
N ARG A 222 -6.19 4.63 16.63
CA ARG A 222 -5.11 4.35 17.60
C ARG A 222 -5.54 3.38 18.70
N PHE A 223 -6.71 3.60 19.31
CA PHE A 223 -7.34 2.64 20.19
C PHE A 223 -8.76 2.34 19.72
N ARG A 224 -9.13 1.05 19.71
CA ARG A 224 -10.51 0.60 19.49
C ARG A 224 -10.92 -0.33 20.62
N ASN A 225 -12.21 -0.29 20.95
CA ASN A 225 -12.82 -1.37 21.72
C ASN A 225 -13.21 -2.45 20.72
N ILE A 226 -12.61 -3.64 20.83
CA ILE A 226 -13.04 -4.82 20.08
C ILE A 226 -13.62 -5.78 21.11
N GLY A 227 -14.95 -5.93 21.11
CA GLY A 227 -15.65 -6.60 22.20
C GLY A 227 -15.56 -5.78 23.50
N LYS A 228 -15.07 -6.38 24.58
CA LYS A 228 -14.88 -5.73 25.89
C LYS A 228 -13.48 -5.12 26.08
N ASP A 229 -12.54 -5.43 25.18
CA ASP A 229 -11.12 -5.10 25.38
C ASP A 229 -10.69 -3.87 24.57
N ARG A 230 -9.94 -2.98 25.22
CA ARG A 230 -9.29 -1.84 24.58
C ARG A 230 -7.98 -2.30 23.93
N VAL A 231 -7.95 -2.32 22.61
CA VAL A 231 -6.79 -2.75 21.82
C VAL A 231 -6.09 -1.59 21.14
N LEU A 232 -4.76 -1.68 21.00
CA LEU A 232 -3.97 -0.79 20.15
C LEU A 232 -4.08 -1.27 18.70
N VAL A 233 -4.49 -0.38 17.79
CA VAL A 233 -4.53 -0.73 16.37
C VAL A 233 -3.23 -0.32 15.69
N VAL A 234 -2.60 -1.26 15.02
CA VAL A 234 -1.30 -1.12 14.38
C VAL A 234 -1.44 -1.45 12.90
N LYS A 235 -0.94 -0.55 12.07
CA LYS A 235 -0.83 -0.75 10.63
C LYS A 235 0.57 -1.21 10.31
N ILE A 236 0.70 -2.39 9.72
CA ILE A 236 1.96 -2.91 9.19
C ILE A 236 1.87 -2.87 7.66
N SER A 237 2.90 -2.39 6.99
CA SER A 237 2.93 -2.17 5.54
C SER A 237 4.22 -2.71 4.93
N TRP A 238 4.11 -3.28 3.73
CA TRP A 238 5.22 -3.72 2.89
C TRP A 238 5.22 -2.94 1.61
N LYS A 239 6.38 -2.35 1.28
CA LYS A 239 6.59 -1.63 0.02
C LYS A 239 7.44 -2.48 -0.91
N ASN A 240 6.95 -2.75 -2.12
CA ASN A 240 7.72 -3.41 -3.18
C ASN A 240 8.36 -4.77 -2.82
N ILE A 241 7.83 -5.48 -1.81
CA ILE A 241 8.43 -6.72 -1.31
C ILE A 241 8.33 -7.87 -2.33
N ARG A 242 9.27 -8.83 -2.26
CA ARG A 242 9.21 -10.06 -3.06
C ARG A 242 7.95 -10.86 -2.72
N VAL A 243 7.34 -11.46 -3.74
CA VAL A 243 6.14 -12.30 -3.59
C VAL A 243 6.36 -13.43 -2.58
N VAL A 244 7.55 -14.01 -2.54
CA VAL A 244 7.90 -15.09 -1.59
C VAL A 244 7.90 -14.61 -0.15
N GLN A 245 8.61 -13.49 0.14
CA GLN A 245 8.65 -12.91 1.48
C GLN A 245 7.27 -12.43 1.93
N LYS A 246 6.48 -11.91 0.99
CA LYS A 246 5.08 -11.59 1.22
C LYS A 246 4.33 -12.85 1.69
N ARG A 247 4.31 -13.91 0.88
CA ARG A 247 3.61 -15.16 1.20
C ARG A 247 4.04 -15.73 2.55
N GLN A 248 5.34 -15.71 2.86
CA GLN A 248 5.86 -16.08 4.17
C GLN A 248 5.19 -15.26 5.26
N PHE A 249 5.22 -13.93 5.19
CA PHE A 249 4.63 -13.07 6.22
C PHE A 249 3.12 -13.32 6.45
N TYR A 250 2.33 -13.51 5.39
CA TYR A 250 0.92 -13.87 5.55
C TYR A 250 0.74 -15.25 6.18
N LYS A 251 1.62 -16.21 5.87
CA LYS A 251 1.65 -17.51 6.55
C LYS A 251 1.95 -17.38 8.03
N ILE A 252 2.93 -16.56 8.40
CA ILE A 252 3.30 -16.29 9.80
C ILE A 252 2.09 -15.76 10.59
N LEU A 253 1.35 -14.81 10.02
CA LEU A 253 0.14 -14.27 10.64
C LEU A 253 -1.09 -15.19 10.57
N SER A 254 -0.93 -16.44 10.10
CA SER A 254 -2.04 -17.38 9.89
C SER A 254 -3.12 -16.86 8.94
N LEU A 255 -2.75 -15.97 8.00
CA LEU A 255 -3.63 -15.33 7.01
C LEU A 255 -3.67 -16.09 5.67
N LEU A 256 -3.34 -17.39 5.68
CA LEU A 256 -3.40 -18.21 4.46
C LEU A 256 -4.86 -18.49 4.10
N GLY A 257 -5.25 -18.00 2.92
CA GLY A 257 -6.62 -18.06 2.38
C GLY A 257 -7.05 -16.75 1.69
N SER A 258 -6.36 -15.63 1.97
CA SER A 258 -6.76 -14.28 1.52
C SER A 258 -6.17 -13.81 0.17
N TYR A 259 -5.80 -14.73 -0.72
CA TYR A 259 -5.21 -14.41 -2.04
C TYR A 259 -6.18 -14.66 -3.20
#